data_AF-A0A0R2G4U3-F1
#
_entry.id   AF-A0A0R2G4U3-F1
#
_cell.length_a   1.000
_cell.length_b   1.000
_cell.length_c   1.000
_cell.angle_alpha   90.00
_cell.angle_beta   90.00
_cell.angle_gamma   90.00
#
_symmetry.space_group_name_H-M   'P 1'
#
loop_
_entity.id
_entity.type
_entity.pdbx_description
1 polymer ?
#
loop_
_entity_poly.entity_id
_entity_poly.type
_entity_poly.pdbx_seq_one_letter_code
_entity_poly.pdbx_strand_id
1 'polypeptide(L)'
;MVLLTLPWLLLLPLLLTGTLSYRHDTWFHLMRIYEIRQAMLHQALPTLGSWFTFGQAGQLIQGLYPSQTLLPLVAITNWLAPVQQVYCIFGLILCAIAASNYLVFKASHLTTNQALLAALTVTYSIPLINLLVYGQLPLALVFIFMPPIFWSLYQLQTNTPHPATATVLGLNIGLTLLTHLPSAFILILLVVLIAGLDLISHRHRFLSFVQAGCWALGIGLPTLVTILVASSQTLAVAKVAQRSFFQWGQLFEEHWHHLGIGPYFGYTPLTLLALTYLALTLWRHDNWRPLKIASLTLFFIYGSNLTLQPLIELVQFPQRFYLYSAQLAIFICLVRLCQQPLGKGVSTIFYIVLASVTLFSAAKTVFHVHQQLQAQTTWQAQPGYHRRLTKITNQTYQQPAFINMRTYRDYLPIEQAPYVKAGKKAFFASEYARDVNQAHSVRPSHFSGNDLHLDKTQPTDFASPVTVNPPKRQHSVPNGIDLWVHLPKSGHYDLPIWQYHYLSYQVFDNGQPRISRVSKQGRLQLKLQAGDHHLQIRLLLPTWLLAAYLTSATSLALLGLYLLCQKRPPYKSKNKAG
;
A
#
# COMPACT_ATOMS: atom_id res chain seq x y z
N MET A 1 11.35 -8.79 -24.53
CA MET A 1 12.70 -8.82 -23.92
C MET A 1 13.04 -7.50 -23.22
N VAL A 2 13.05 -6.35 -23.89
CA VAL A 2 13.43 -5.05 -23.29
C VAL A 2 12.64 -4.71 -22.01
N LEU A 3 11.31 -4.81 -22.04
CA LEU A 3 10.44 -4.53 -20.87
C LEU A 3 10.74 -5.42 -19.65
N LEU A 4 11.29 -6.61 -19.88
CA LEU A 4 11.61 -7.56 -18.82
C LEU A 4 13.04 -7.39 -18.31
N THR A 5 13.99 -7.00 -19.16
CA THR A 5 15.42 -6.94 -18.84
C THR A 5 15.85 -5.59 -18.27
N LEU A 6 15.29 -4.50 -18.79
CA LEU A 6 15.66 -3.14 -18.39
C LEU A 6 15.41 -2.84 -16.91
N PRO A 7 14.27 -3.25 -16.28
CA PRO A 7 14.10 -3.09 -14.85
C PRO A 7 15.21 -3.75 -14.02
N TRP A 8 15.67 -4.93 -14.42
CA TRP A 8 16.76 -5.62 -13.74
C TRP A 8 18.10 -4.93 -13.94
N LEU A 9 18.39 -4.45 -15.15
CA LEU A 9 19.61 -3.67 -15.42
C LEU A 9 19.66 -2.40 -14.56
N LEU A 10 18.53 -1.72 -14.38
CA LEU A 10 18.44 -0.54 -13.52
C LEU A 10 18.59 -0.91 -12.04
N LEU A 11 18.04 -2.02 -11.56
CA LEU A 11 18.15 -2.41 -10.15
C LEU A 11 19.46 -3.12 -9.79
N LEU A 12 20.22 -3.60 -10.79
CA LEU A 12 21.43 -4.40 -10.59
C LEU A 12 22.45 -3.71 -9.64
N PRO A 13 22.77 -2.41 -9.76
CA PRO A 13 23.71 -1.76 -8.85
C PRO A 13 23.25 -1.83 -7.39
N LEU A 14 21.93 -1.77 -7.14
CA LEU A 14 21.37 -1.85 -5.79
C LEU A 14 21.40 -3.29 -5.26
N LEU A 15 21.02 -4.26 -6.11
CA LEU A 15 21.04 -5.68 -5.78
C LEU A 15 22.45 -6.14 -5.40
N LEU A 16 23.48 -5.69 -6.12
CA LEU A 16 24.88 -6.05 -5.86
C LEU A 16 25.41 -5.53 -4.52
N THR A 17 24.79 -4.51 -3.93
CA THR A 17 25.20 -4.05 -2.59
C THR A 17 24.91 -5.08 -1.50
N GLY A 18 23.94 -5.98 -1.71
CA GLY A 18 23.45 -6.87 -0.65
C GLY A 18 22.82 -6.15 0.54
N THR A 19 22.50 -4.85 0.39
CA THR A 19 21.92 -4.01 1.45
C THR A 19 20.68 -3.30 0.96
N LEU A 20 19.76 -2.98 1.87
CA LEU A 20 18.54 -2.21 1.57
C LEU A 20 18.52 -0.92 2.40
N SER A 21 17.98 0.15 1.84
CA SER A 21 17.77 1.41 2.56
C SER A 21 16.73 1.19 3.65
N TYR A 22 17.00 1.73 4.84
CA TYR A 22 16.07 1.78 5.94
C TYR A 22 15.70 3.24 6.22
N ARG A 23 14.44 3.57 5.92
CA ARG A 23 13.87 4.90 6.10
C ARG A 23 12.37 4.83 6.42
N HIS A 24 11.91 5.61 7.41
CA HIS A 24 10.49 5.90 7.67
C HIS A 24 9.60 4.63 7.72
N ASP A 25 8.75 4.44 6.70
CA ASP A 25 7.76 3.34 6.56
C ASP A 25 8.34 2.07 5.92
N THR A 26 9.59 2.10 5.45
CA THR A 26 10.23 0.93 4.82
C THR A 26 10.17 -0.29 5.73
N TRP A 27 10.40 -0.11 7.03
CA TRP A 27 10.29 -1.17 8.02
C TRP A 27 8.92 -1.86 8.02
N PHE A 28 7.84 -1.07 8.00
CA PHE A 28 6.48 -1.58 8.03
C PHE A 28 6.22 -2.51 6.84
N HIS A 29 6.59 -2.11 5.63
CA HIS A 29 6.39 -2.92 4.43
C HIS A 29 7.28 -4.15 4.37
N LEU A 30 8.51 -4.04 4.90
CA LEU A 30 9.40 -5.18 5.07
C LEU A 30 8.81 -6.22 6.02
N MET A 31 8.30 -5.80 7.17
CA MET A 31 7.62 -6.71 8.10
C MET A 31 6.42 -7.41 7.45
N ARG A 32 5.73 -6.76 6.51
CA ARG A 32 4.66 -7.41 5.73
C ARG A 32 5.18 -8.51 4.80
N ILE A 33 6.27 -8.25 4.08
CA ILE A 33 6.93 -9.30 3.27
C ILE A 33 7.39 -10.44 4.18
N TYR A 34 7.98 -10.13 5.32
CA TYR A 34 8.46 -11.12 6.29
C TYR A 34 7.32 -11.98 6.84
N GLU A 35 6.20 -11.37 7.27
CA GLU A 35 5.04 -12.10 7.80
C GLU A 35 4.45 -13.07 6.76
N ILE A 36 4.27 -12.62 5.52
CA ILE A 36 3.78 -13.45 4.41
C ILE A 36 4.75 -14.60 4.15
N ARG A 37 6.06 -14.31 4.14
CA ARG A 37 7.12 -15.30 3.95
C ARG A 37 7.08 -16.37 5.03
N GLN A 38 7.00 -15.96 6.30
CA GLN A 38 6.94 -16.89 7.44
C GLN A 38 5.70 -17.76 7.36
N ALA A 39 4.52 -17.21 7.04
CA ALA A 39 3.32 -18.01 6.85
C ALA A 39 3.51 -19.07 5.75
N MET A 40 4.09 -18.72 4.60
CA MET A 40 4.34 -19.65 3.50
C MET A 40 5.36 -20.75 3.86
N LEU A 41 6.42 -20.41 4.59
CA LEU A 41 7.40 -21.40 5.05
C LEU A 41 6.77 -22.42 5.99
N HIS A 42 5.73 -22.04 6.73
CA HIS A 42 4.92 -22.92 7.56
C HIS A 42 3.70 -23.51 6.83
N GLN A 43 3.66 -23.44 5.49
CA GLN A 43 2.56 -23.96 4.65
C GLN A 43 1.19 -23.40 5.01
N ALA A 44 1.14 -22.15 5.46
CA ALA A 44 -0.07 -21.46 5.87
C ALA A 44 -0.33 -20.20 5.05
N LEU A 45 -1.58 -19.76 5.05
CA LEU A 45 -1.96 -18.45 4.51
C LEU A 45 -1.49 -17.33 5.45
N PRO A 46 -1.18 -16.14 4.92
CA PRO A 46 -0.85 -14.99 5.76
C PRO A 46 -1.94 -14.71 6.77
N THR A 47 -1.48 -14.29 7.94
CA THR A 47 -2.29 -14.18 9.14
C THR A 47 -2.98 -12.82 9.19
N LEU A 48 -4.15 -12.76 9.82
CA LEU A 48 -4.81 -11.48 10.09
C LEU A 48 -4.03 -10.64 11.12
N GLY A 49 -3.59 -11.31 12.19
CA GLY A 49 -2.75 -10.74 13.23
C GLY A 49 -1.28 -10.87 12.88
N SER A 50 -0.49 -9.91 13.34
CA SER A 50 0.97 -9.92 13.18
C SER A 50 1.59 -10.74 14.32
N TRP A 51 1.91 -12.00 14.02
CA TRP A 51 2.41 -12.98 14.96
C TRP A 51 3.92 -13.16 14.85
N PHE A 52 4.51 -12.96 13.68
CA PHE A 52 5.96 -13.04 13.47
C PHE A 52 6.66 -11.69 13.63
N THR A 53 5.92 -10.58 13.55
CA THR A 53 6.43 -9.20 13.53
C THR A 53 5.73 -8.30 14.55
N PHE A 54 6.15 -7.03 14.66
CA PHE A 54 5.52 -6.01 15.54
C PHE A 54 5.43 -6.41 17.02
N GLY A 55 6.46 -7.06 17.54
CA GLY A 55 6.48 -7.53 18.93
C GLY A 55 5.60 -8.76 19.17
N GLN A 56 5.14 -9.41 18.10
CA GLN A 56 4.37 -10.67 18.15
C GLN A 56 3.07 -10.55 18.96
N ALA A 57 2.53 -9.34 19.03
CA ALA A 57 1.39 -8.99 19.86
C ALA A 57 0.02 -9.33 19.22
N GLY A 58 0.02 -9.90 18.01
CA GLY A 58 -1.20 -10.21 17.27
C GLY A 58 -1.92 -8.99 16.67
N GLN A 59 -1.21 -7.88 16.43
CA GLN A 59 -1.80 -6.65 15.89
C GLN A 59 -2.41 -6.86 14.49
N LEU A 60 -3.61 -6.32 14.24
CA LEU A 60 -4.32 -6.48 12.95
C LEU A 60 -3.81 -5.60 11.81
N ILE A 61 -2.53 -5.26 11.84
CA ILE A 61 -1.86 -4.51 10.78
C ILE A 61 -2.02 -5.23 9.43
N GLN A 62 -1.84 -6.55 9.39
CA GLN A 62 -1.97 -7.32 8.14
C GLN A 62 -3.41 -7.37 7.61
N GLY A 63 -4.40 -7.35 8.50
CA GLY A 63 -5.82 -7.29 8.11
C GLY A 63 -6.24 -5.91 7.62
N LEU A 64 -5.75 -4.83 8.26
CA LEU A 64 -6.13 -3.45 7.95
C LEU A 64 -5.35 -2.85 6.77
N TYR A 65 -4.17 -3.39 6.47
CA TYR A 65 -3.38 -3.01 5.30
C TYR A 65 -3.45 -4.12 4.23
N PRO A 66 -4.10 -3.89 3.07
CA PRO A 66 -4.31 -4.92 2.04
C PRO A 66 -3.00 -5.46 1.45
N SER A 67 -2.81 -6.78 1.44
CA SER A 67 -1.58 -7.47 1.01
C SER A 67 -1.81 -8.52 -0.08
N GLN A 68 -3.05 -8.73 -0.52
CA GLN A 68 -3.42 -9.89 -1.32
C GLN A 68 -2.69 -9.90 -2.68
N THR A 69 -2.44 -8.73 -3.28
CA THR A 69 -1.67 -8.62 -4.53
C THR A 69 -0.17 -8.78 -4.35
N LEU A 70 0.35 -8.62 -3.12
CA LEU A 70 1.75 -8.87 -2.77
C LEU A 70 2.05 -10.37 -2.58
N LEU A 71 1.05 -11.15 -2.14
CA LEU A 71 1.14 -12.59 -1.91
C LEU A 71 1.84 -13.36 -3.05
N PRO A 72 1.39 -13.28 -4.33
CA PRO A 72 2.03 -14.03 -5.41
C PRO A 72 3.50 -13.64 -5.61
N LEU A 73 3.86 -12.37 -5.40
CA LEU A 73 5.24 -11.89 -5.54
C LEU A 73 6.14 -12.46 -4.43
N VAL A 74 5.64 -12.54 -3.20
CA VAL A 74 6.39 -13.18 -2.10
C VAL A 74 6.53 -14.68 -2.33
N ALA A 75 5.47 -15.34 -2.82
CA ALA A 75 5.49 -16.78 -3.10
C ALA A 75 6.59 -17.18 -4.09
N ILE A 76 6.65 -16.52 -5.24
CA ILE A 76 7.63 -16.85 -6.29
C ILE A 76 9.07 -16.43 -5.95
N THR A 77 9.25 -15.65 -4.89
CA THR A 77 10.55 -15.15 -4.42
C THR A 77 10.97 -15.70 -3.06
N ASN A 78 10.19 -16.59 -2.43
CA ASN A 78 10.43 -17.07 -1.06
C ASN A 78 11.77 -17.80 -0.88
N TRP A 79 12.30 -18.39 -1.96
CA TRP A 79 13.58 -19.09 -1.98
C TRP A 79 14.80 -18.15 -1.92
N LEU A 80 14.61 -16.83 -2.11
CA LEU A 80 15.69 -15.85 -2.05
C LEU A 80 16.00 -15.42 -0.61
N ALA A 81 17.25 -15.01 -0.36
CA ALA A 81 17.60 -14.34 0.88
C ALA A 81 16.85 -12.98 1.00
N PRO A 82 16.55 -12.49 2.22
CA PRO A 82 15.57 -11.42 2.42
C PRO A 82 15.79 -10.14 1.61
N VAL A 83 17.00 -9.60 1.57
CA VAL A 83 17.32 -8.39 0.80
C VAL A 83 17.15 -8.64 -0.71
N GLN A 84 17.64 -9.79 -1.20
CA GLN A 84 17.48 -10.21 -2.59
C GLN A 84 16.00 -10.40 -2.94
N GLN A 85 15.20 -10.95 -2.02
CA GLN A 85 13.76 -11.13 -2.19
C GLN A 85 13.07 -9.78 -2.41
N VAL A 86 13.38 -8.76 -1.60
CA VAL A 86 12.79 -7.42 -1.72
C VAL A 86 13.14 -6.78 -3.06
N TYR A 87 14.40 -6.82 -3.48
CA TYR A 87 14.80 -6.30 -4.80
C TYR A 87 14.19 -7.10 -5.96
N CYS A 88 14.02 -8.41 -5.80
CA CYS A 88 13.31 -9.23 -6.79
C CYS A 88 11.85 -8.80 -6.93
N ILE A 89 11.16 -8.58 -5.81
CA ILE A 89 9.81 -8.02 -5.81
C ILE A 89 9.78 -6.65 -6.50
N PHE A 90 10.74 -5.76 -6.23
CA PHE A 90 10.84 -4.46 -6.90
C PHE A 90 10.97 -4.60 -8.43
N GLY A 91 11.85 -5.48 -8.90
CA GLY A 91 12.04 -5.74 -10.32
C GLY A 91 10.80 -6.31 -10.99
N LEU A 92 10.11 -7.25 -10.34
CA LEU A 92 8.85 -7.81 -10.81
C LEU A 92 7.74 -6.76 -10.93
N ILE A 93 7.64 -5.84 -9.96
CA ILE A 93 6.70 -4.73 -10.02
C ILE A 93 6.98 -3.82 -11.21
N LEU A 94 8.24 -3.41 -11.41
CA LEU A 94 8.62 -2.57 -12.55
C LEU A 94 8.34 -3.27 -13.88
N CYS A 95 8.62 -4.58 -13.98
CA CYS A 95 8.27 -5.38 -15.16
C CYS A 95 6.76 -5.38 -15.41
N ALA A 96 5.95 -5.59 -14.38
CA ALA A 96 4.50 -5.63 -14.49
C ALA A 96 3.91 -4.27 -14.89
N ILE A 97 4.43 -3.16 -14.34
CA ILE A 97 4.04 -1.79 -14.74
C ILE A 97 4.37 -1.55 -16.21
N ALA A 98 5.59 -1.88 -16.63
CA ALA A 98 6.04 -1.68 -18.01
C ALA A 98 5.23 -2.54 -19.00
N ALA A 99 4.95 -3.79 -18.65
CA ALA A 99 4.11 -4.68 -19.44
C ALA A 99 2.66 -4.19 -19.54
N SER A 100 2.06 -3.79 -18.41
CA SER A 100 0.70 -3.25 -18.37
C SER A 100 0.55 -2.02 -19.27
N ASN A 101 1.49 -1.07 -19.14
CA ASN A 101 1.55 0.11 -20.02
C ASN A 101 1.68 -0.28 -21.51
N TYR A 102 2.59 -1.18 -21.84
CA TYR A 102 2.80 -1.63 -23.22
C TYR A 102 1.54 -2.24 -23.82
N LEU A 103 0.86 -3.13 -23.09
CA LEU A 103 -0.36 -3.78 -23.54
C LEU A 103 -1.47 -2.75 -23.81
N VAL A 104 -1.62 -1.75 -22.94
CA VAL A 104 -2.57 -0.66 -23.13
C VAL A 104 -2.22 0.18 -24.34
N PHE A 105 -0.96 0.62 -24.50
CA PHE A 105 -0.55 1.40 -25.66
C PHE A 105 -0.68 0.64 -26.99
N LYS A 106 -0.44 -0.68 -26.97
CA LYS A 106 -0.74 -1.55 -28.13
C LYS A 106 -2.24 -1.58 -28.42
N ALA A 107 -3.09 -1.67 -27.40
CA ALA A 107 -4.54 -1.59 -27.56
C ALA A 107 -5.00 -0.20 -28.05
N SER A 108 -4.24 0.85 -27.79
CA SER A 108 -4.44 2.20 -28.32
C SER A 108 -3.93 2.41 -29.75
N HIS A 109 -3.61 1.34 -30.47
CA HIS A 109 -3.16 1.32 -31.87
C HIS A 109 -1.78 1.94 -32.13
N LEU A 110 -0.92 2.09 -31.11
CA LEU A 110 0.47 2.47 -31.34
C LEU A 110 1.21 1.33 -32.07
N THR A 111 2.17 1.70 -32.92
CA THR A 111 3.14 0.73 -33.47
C THR A 111 3.89 0.05 -32.33
N THR A 112 4.46 -1.13 -32.57
CA THR A 112 5.19 -1.87 -31.54
C THR A 112 6.31 -1.04 -30.90
N ASN A 113 7.06 -0.28 -31.70
CA ASN A 113 8.13 0.58 -31.21
C ASN A 113 7.60 1.76 -30.40
N GLN A 114 6.55 2.45 -30.90
CA GLN A 114 5.94 3.55 -30.15
C GLN A 114 5.33 3.07 -28.84
N ALA A 115 4.64 1.93 -28.83
CA ALA A 115 4.06 1.37 -27.61
C ALA A 115 5.13 0.98 -26.58
N LEU A 116 6.26 0.40 -27.05
CA LEU A 116 7.41 0.11 -26.20
C LEU A 116 7.98 1.39 -25.58
N LEU A 117 8.27 2.40 -26.39
CA LEU A 117 8.85 3.66 -25.93
C LEU A 117 7.89 4.45 -25.02
N ALA A 118 6.59 4.47 -25.35
CA ALA A 118 5.55 5.06 -24.50
C ALA A 118 5.48 4.35 -23.14
N ALA A 119 5.54 3.01 -23.13
CA ALA A 119 5.51 2.24 -21.89
C ALA A 119 6.72 2.54 -21.00
N LEU A 120 7.92 2.65 -21.59
CA LEU A 120 9.13 3.07 -20.87
C LEU A 120 9.01 4.51 -20.35
N THR A 121 8.48 5.42 -21.18
CA THR A 121 8.23 6.81 -20.79
C THR A 121 7.34 6.89 -19.56
N VAL A 122 6.16 6.25 -19.57
CA VAL A 122 5.21 6.28 -18.45
C VAL A 122 5.75 5.57 -17.20
N THR A 123 6.42 4.43 -17.37
CA THR A 123 6.97 3.66 -16.24
C THR A 123 8.01 4.49 -15.49
N TYR A 124 8.87 5.22 -16.18
CA TYR A 124 9.98 5.96 -15.56
C TYR A 124 9.74 7.48 -15.47
N SER A 125 8.54 7.98 -15.79
CA SER A 125 8.20 9.41 -15.67
C SER A 125 7.95 9.86 -14.23
N ILE A 126 7.58 8.93 -13.34
CA ILE A 126 7.55 9.13 -11.90
C ILE A 126 8.79 8.48 -11.31
N PRO A 127 9.36 9.00 -10.20
CA PRO A 127 10.46 8.36 -9.49
C PRO A 127 10.02 7.05 -8.78
N LEU A 128 9.51 6.06 -9.53
CA LEU A 128 9.05 4.76 -9.03
C LEU A 128 10.13 4.04 -8.21
N ILE A 129 11.40 4.18 -8.62
CA ILE A 129 12.53 3.61 -7.90
C ILE A 129 12.63 4.19 -6.49
N ASN A 130 12.42 5.50 -6.33
CA ASN A 130 12.37 6.12 -5.00
C ASN A 130 11.16 5.62 -4.21
N LEU A 131 9.99 5.48 -4.83
CA LEU A 131 8.81 4.92 -4.15
C LEU A 131 9.12 3.52 -3.61
N LEU A 132 9.74 2.66 -4.41
CA LEU A 132 10.11 1.30 -4.00
C LEU A 132 11.16 1.33 -2.87
N VAL A 133 12.27 2.04 -3.06
CA VAL A 133 13.40 2.08 -2.12
C VAL A 133 13.03 2.74 -0.78
N TYR A 134 12.13 3.73 -0.79
CA TYR A 134 11.71 4.44 0.42
C TYR A 134 10.42 3.89 1.04
N GLY A 135 10.04 2.66 0.71
CA GLY A 135 8.98 1.95 1.42
C GLY A 135 7.58 2.35 1.02
N GLN A 136 7.32 2.85 -0.19
CA GLN A 136 5.98 3.07 -0.75
C GLN A 136 5.58 1.91 -1.68
N LEU A 137 5.89 0.68 -1.24
CA LEU A 137 5.72 -0.55 -2.04
C LEU A 137 4.27 -0.75 -2.54
N PRO A 138 3.21 -0.63 -1.71
CA PRO A 138 1.84 -0.82 -2.19
C PRO A 138 1.41 0.25 -3.18
N LEU A 139 1.88 1.49 -3.01
CA LEU A 139 1.62 2.56 -3.97
C LEU A 139 2.27 2.25 -5.33
N ALA A 140 3.51 1.75 -5.34
CA ALA A 140 4.18 1.29 -6.56
C ALA A 140 3.40 0.17 -7.26
N LEU A 141 2.90 -0.82 -6.50
CA LEU A 141 2.06 -1.91 -7.04
C LEU A 141 0.81 -1.40 -7.76
N VAL A 142 0.17 -0.34 -7.27
CA VAL A 142 -1.05 0.22 -7.91
C VAL A 142 -0.78 0.71 -9.33
N PHE A 143 0.43 1.15 -9.66
CA PHE A 143 0.76 1.59 -11.03
C PHE A 143 0.67 0.46 -12.07
N ILE A 144 0.59 -0.82 -11.65
CA ILE A 144 0.28 -1.94 -12.56
C ILE A 144 -1.15 -1.80 -13.10
N PHE A 145 -2.09 -1.37 -12.26
CA PHE A 145 -3.53 -1.33 -12.56
C PHE A 145 -3.98 0.00 -13.16
N MET A 146 -3.19 1.06 -12.99
CA MET A 146 -3.53 2.41 -13.46
C MET A 146 -3.72 2.53 -14.98
N PRO A 147 -2.81 2.03 -15.85
CA PRO A 147 -2.96 2.21 -17.30
C PRO A 147 -4.24 1.56 -17.86
N PRO A 148 -4.60 0.31 -17.47
CA PRO A 148 -5.88 -0.28 -17.84
C PRO A 148 -7.08 0.52 -17.35
N ILE A 149 -7.04 1.10 -16.15
CA ILE A 149 -8.11 1.97 -15.64
C ILE A 149 -8.27 3.19 -16.55
N PHE A 150 -7.19 3.91 -16.85
CA PHE A 150 -7.24 5.10 -17.70
C PHE A 150 -7.76 4.78 -19.10
N TRP A 151 -7.32 3.66 -19.66
CA TRP A 151 -7.79 3.20 -20.96
C TRP A 151 -9.25 2.78 -20.95
N SER A 152 -9.70 2.05 -19.94
CA SER A 152 -11.11 1.68 -19.79
C SER A 152 -11.99 2.91 -19.63
N LEU A 153 -11.57 3.90 -18.84
CA LEU A 153 -12.28 5.17 -18.72
C LEU A 153 -12.43 5.84 -20.07
N TYR A 154 -11.34 5.94 -20.86
CA TYR A 154 -11.40 6.48 -22.23
C TYR A 154 -12.35 5.68 -23.13
N GLN A 155 -12.24 4.36 -23.14
CA GLN A 155 -13.05 3.48 -23.99
C GLN A 155 -14.54 3.59 -23.68
N LEU A 156 -14.91 3.74 -22.40
CA LEU A 156 -16.30 4.00 -22.00
C LEU A 156 -16.85 5.34 -22.50
N GLN A 157 -15.98 6.33 -22.76
CA GLN A 157 -16.38 7.61 -23.36
C GLN A 157 -16.58 7.53 -24.88
N THR A 158 -16.20 6.43 -25.53
CA THR A 158 -16.39 6.27 -26.97
C THR A 158 -17.84 5.88 -27.29
N ASN A 159 -18.26 6.07 -28.55
CA ASN A 159 -19.63 5.76 -28.97
C ASN A 159 -19.93 4.25 -29.02
N THR A 160 -18.90 3.42 -29.11
CA THR A 160 -19.03 1.96 -29.20
C THR A 160 -18.03 1.31 -28.25
N PRO A 161 -18.26 1.39 -26.92
CA PRO A 161 -17.37 0.80 -25.95
C PRO A 161 -17.31 -0.72 -26.14
N HIS A 162 -16.13 -1.29 -25.99
CA HIS A 162 -16.00 -2.75 -26.01
C HIS A 162 -16.74 -3.36 -24.81
N PRO A 163 -17.50 -4.46 -24.96
CA PRO A 163 -18.33 -5.01 -23.89
C PRO A 163 -17.52 -5.41 -22.63
N ALA A 164 -16.26 -5.81 -22.78
CA ALA A 164 -15.38 -6.10 -21.64
C ALA A 164 -14.86 -4.86 -20.88
N THR A 165 -15.09 -3.63 -21.35
CA THR A 165 -14.42 -2.43 -20.81
C THR A 165 -14.79 -2.18 -19.35
N ALA A 166 -16.08 -2.27 -19.01
CA ALA A 166 -16.57 -2.12 -17.64
C ALA A 166 -15.99 -3.20 -16.71
N THR A 167 -15.94 -4.43 -17.20
CA THR A 167 -15.36 -5.59 -16.52
C THR A 167 -13.88 -5.38 -16.21
N VAL A 168 -13.09 -4.91 -17.18
CA VAL A 168 -11.67 -4.58 -16.99
C VAL A 168 -11.49 -3.42 -16.02
N LEU A 169 -12.35 -2.41 -16.07
CA LEU A 169 -12.32 -1.29 -15.12
C LEU A 169 -12.55 -1.79 -13.68
N GLY A 170 -13.62 -2.57 -13.48
CA GLY A 170 -13.97 -3.13 -12.17
C GLY A 170 -12.90 -4.06 -11.59
N LEU A 171 -12.30 -4.92 -12.43
CA LEU A 171 -11.16 -5.75 -12.04
C LEU A 171 -10.01 -4.93 -11.49
N ASN A 172 -9.57 -3.91 -12.22
CA ASN A 172 -8.39 -3.14 -11.83
C ASN A 172 -8.65 -2.27 -10.59
N ILE A 173 -9.87 -1.73 -10.41
CA ILE A 173 -10.25 -1.04 -9.17
C ILE A 173 -10.33 -2.03 -7.99
N GLY A 174 -10.90 -3.21 -8.19
CA GLY A 174 -10.94 -4.28 -7.17
C GLY A 174 -9.55 -4.75 -6.74
N LEU A 175 -8.64 -4.96 -7.69
CA LEU A 175 -7.23 -5.28 -7.40
C LEU A 175 -6.51 -4.14 -6.68
N THR A 176 -6.85 -2.88 -7.00
CA THR A 176 -6.32 -1.72 -6.28
C THR A 176 -6.81 -1.70 -4.83
N LEU A 177 -8.08 -2.02 -4.56
CA LEU A 177 -8.61 -2.17 -3.20
C LEU A 177 -7.82 -3.24 -2.42
N LEU A 178 -7.55 -4.38 -3.05
CA LEU A 178 -6.72 -5.46 -2.49
C LEU A 178 -5.22 -5.12 -2.33
N THR A 179 -4.79 -3.92 -2.75
CA THR A 179 -3.39 -3.49 -2.74
C THR A 179 -3.15 -2.30 -1.81
N HIS A 180 -3.89 -1.21 -2.02
CA HIS A 180 -3.62 0.06 -1.33
C HIS A 180 -4.88 0.94 -1.31
N LEU A 181 -5.56 0.97 -0.16
CA LEU A 181 -6.83 1.65 0.03
C LEU A 181 -6.81 3.15 -0.33
N PRO A 182 -5.81 3.97 0.07
CA PRO A 182 -5.81 5.40 -0.27
C PRO A 182 -5.74 5.66 -1.77
N SER A 183 -5.02 4.80 -2.51
CA SER A 183 -4.96 4.87 -3.96
C SER A 183 -6.27 4.45 -4.62
N ALA A 184 -6.91 3.40 -4.08
CA ALA A 184 -8.23 2.98 -4.53
C ALA A 184 -9.25 4.10 -4.39
N PHE A 185 -9.22 4.83 -3.28
CA PHE A 185 -10.08 6.00 -3.06
C PHE A 185 -9.91 7.08 -4.13
N ILE A 186 -8.67 7.49 -4.45
CA ILE A 186 -8.43 8.51 -5.50
C ILE A 186 -8.92 8.02 -6.87
N LEU A 187 -8.67 6.74 -7.21
CA LEU A 187 -9.11 6.18 -8.47
C LEU A 187 -10.64 6.03 -8.54
N ILE A 188 -11.30 5.70 -7.43
CA ILE A 188 -12.77 5.71 -7.35
C ILE A 188 -13.30 7.14 -7.52
N LEU A 189 -12.68 8.15 -6.89
CA LEU A 189 -13.07 9.55 -7.06
C LEU A 189 -12.96 9.97 -8.54
N LEU A 190 -11.88 9.56 -9.22
CA LEU A 190 -11.71 9.76 -10.66
C LEU A 190 -12.83 9.10 -11.47
N VAL A 191 -13.16 7.85 -11.16
CA VAL A 191 -14.26 7.10 -11.81
C VAL A 191 -15.60 7.80 -11.58
N VAL A 192 -15.90 8.20 -10.35
CA VAL A 192 -17.15 8.89 -9.98
C VAL A 192 -17.26 10.24 -10.68
N LEU A 193 -16.17 11.02 -10.76
CA LEU A 193 -16.16 12.29 -11.47
C LEU A 193 -16.52 12.11 -12.95
N ILE A 194 -15.93 11.11 -13.62
CA ILE A 194 -16.22 10.82 -15.03
C ILE A 194 -17.64 10.27 -15.20
N ALA A 195 -18.07 9.34 -14.34
CA ALA A 195 -19.42 8.79 -14.37
C ALA A 195 -20.50 9.86 -14.13
N GLY A 196 -20.23 10.85 -13.26
CA GLY A 196 -21.12 11.98 -13.02
C GLY A 196 -21.28 12.90 -14.23
N LEU A 197 -20.19 13.16 -14.96
CA LEU A 197 -20.25 13.88 -16.24
C LEU A 197 -21.07 13.12 -17.29
N ASP A 198 -20.98 11.79 -17.30
CA ASP A 198 -21.75 10.92 -18.19
C ASP A 198 -23.22 10.76 -17.77
N LEU A 199 -23.55 10.84 -16.48
CA LEU A 199 -24.94 10.76 -16.03
C LEU A 199 -25.80 11.88 -16.63
N ILE A 200 -25.20 13.07 -16.77
CA ILE A 200 -25.85 14.26 -17.34
C ILE A 200 -26.01 14.14 -18.86
N SER A 201 -25.06 13.52 -19.54
CA SER A 201 -24.94 13.59 -21.00
C SER A 201 -25.27 12.29 -21.75
N HIS A 202 -25.06 11.12 -21.14
CA HIS A 202 -25.13 9.80 -21.78
C HIS A 202 -25.49 8.66 -20.79
N ARG A 203 -26.76 8.60 -20.34
CA ARG A 203 -27.24 7.64 -19.30
C ARG A 203 -26.87 6.16 -19.53
N HIS A 204 -26.78 5.69 -20.77
CA HIS A 204 -26.39 4.29 -21.04
C HIS A 204 -24.93 3.98 -20.65
N ARG A 205 -24.03 4.97 -20.74
CA ARG A 205 -22.63 4.83 -20.30
C ARG A 205 -22.55 4.69 -18.79
N PHE A 206 -23.43 5.36 -18.05
CA PHE A 206 -23.52 5.27 -16.59
C PHE A 206 -23.70 3.83 -16.09
N LEU A 207 -24.51 3.01 -16.76
CA LEU A 207 -24.72 1.60 -16.38
C LEU A 207 -23.43 0.77 -16.44
N SER A 208 -22.51 1.11 -17.34
CA SER A 208 -21.19 0.46 -17.42
C SER A 208 -20.33 0.76 -16.18
N PHE A 209 -20.46 1.97 -15.60
CA PHE A 209 -19.78 2.30 -14.35
C PHE A 209 -20.39 1.58 -13.16
N VAL A 210 -21.72 1.39 -13.14
CA VAL A 210 -22.39 0.56 -12.11
C VAL A 210 -21.88 -0.88 -12.18
N GLN A 211 -21.82 -1.46 -13.38
CA GLN A 211 -21.26 -2.81 -13.58
C GLN A 211 -19.80 -2.91 -13.10
N ALA A 212 -18.96 -1.92 -13.44
CA ALA A 212 -17.58 -1.86 -12.97
C ALA A 212 -17.51 -1.78 -11.43
N GLY A 213 -18.41 -1.01 -10.81
CA GLY A 213 -18.55 -0.91 -9.36
C GLY A 213 -18.88 -2.26 -8.70
N CYS A 214 -19.84 -3.01 -9.25
CA CYS A 214 -20.18 -4.35 -8.75
C CYS A 214 -18.98 -5.30 -8.78
N TRP A 215 -18.22 -5.32 -9.88
CA TRP A 215 -17.00 -6.13 -9.98
C TRP A 215 -15.93 -5.69 -8.98
N ALA A 216 -15.70 -4.38 -8.84
CA ALA A 216 -14.74 -3.84 -7.90
C ALA A 216 -15.08 -4.21 -6.46
N LEU A 217 -16.36 -4.13 -6.07
CA LEU A 217 -16.84 -4.51 -4.75
C LEU A 217 -16.68 -6.01 -4.50
N GLY A 218 -17.07 -6.86 -5.46
CA GLY A 218 -16.92 -8.31 -5.32
C GLY A 218 -15.47 -8.76 -5.15
N ILE A 219 -14.55 -8.19 -5.94
CA ILE A 219 -13.11 -8.50 -5.87
C ILE A 219 -12.49 -7.89 -4.60
N GLY A 220 -12.81 -6.64 -4.27
CA GLY A 220 -12.27 -5.91 -3.12
C GLY A 220 -12.87 -6.30 -1.76
N LEU A 221 -13.87 -7.19 -1.74
CA LEU A 221 -14.67 -7.52 -0.55
C LEU A 221 -13.84 -7.92 0.69
N PRO A 222 -12.79 -8.76 0.60
CA PRO A 222 -11.98 -9.14 1.77
C PRO A 222 -11.38 -7.93 2.49
N THR A 223 -10.89 -6.96 1.73
CA THR A 223 -10.33 -5.72 2.26
C THR A 223 -11.42 -4.86 2.90
N LEU A 224 -12.53 -4.66 2.19
CA LEU A 224 -13.64 -3.83 2.68
C LEU A 224 -14.22 -4.36 3.99
N VAL A 225 -14.51 -5.67 4.05
CA VAL A 225 -15.07 -6.29 5.26
C VAL A 225 -14.07 -6.22 6.41
N THR A 226 -12.79 -6.51 6.16
CA THR A 226 -11.78 -6.44 7.22
C THR A 226 -11.63 -5.01 7.75
N ILE A 227 -11.61 -4.00 6.87
CA ILE A 227 -11.56 -2.60 7.30
C ILE A 227 -12.81 -2.23 8.09
N LEU A 228 -14.01 -2.53 7.60
CA LEU A 228 -15.26 -2.16 8.27
C LEU A 228 -15.35 -2.78 9.67
N VAL A 229 -15.04 -4.07 9.79
CA VAL A 229 -15.08 -4.79 11.06
C VAL A 229 -13.96 -4.32 11.99
N ALA A 230 -12.72 -4.25 11.50
CA ALA A 230 -11.57 -3.96 12.37
C ALA A 230 -11.42 -2.49 12.73
N SER A 231 -11.76 -1.56 11.83
CA SER A 231 -11.68 -0.12 12.11
C SER A 231 -12.59 0.29 13.28
N SER A 232 -13.74 -0.36 13.43
CA SER A 232 -14.69 -0.10 14.52
C SER A 232 -14.12 -0.32 15.93
N GLN A 233 -13.02 -1.08 16.05
CA GLN A 233 -12.41 -1.43 17.34
C GLN A 233 -10.95 -0.98 17.49
N THR A 234 -10.31 -0.53 16.42
CA THR A 234 -8.87 -0.19 16.42
C THR A 234 -8.61 1.29 16.30
N LEU A 235 -9.40 1.97 15.47
CA LEU A 235 -9.19 3.37 15.17
C LEU A 235 -9.84 4.20 16.28
N ALA A 236 -9.07 4.45 17.36
CA ALA A 236 -9.31 5.62 18.16
C ALA A 236 -9.20 6.81 17.20
N VAL A 237 -10.33 7.42 16.84
CA VAL A 237 -10.38 8.53 15.88
C VAL A 237 -9.48 9.63 16.43
N ALA A 238 -8.23 9.66 15.96
CA ALA A 238 -7.38 10.81 16.14
C ALA A 238 -8.12 11.92 15.40
N LYS A 239 -8.71 12.86 16.15
CA LYS A 239 -9.09 14.15 15.58
C LYS A 239 -7.79 14.70 15.00
N VAL A 240 -7.63 14.55 13.69
CA VAL A 240 -6.51 15.11 12.94
C VAL A 240 -6.42 16.55 13.38
N ALA A 241 -5.26 16.93 13.92
CA ALA A 241 -5.05 18.29 14.37
C ALA A 241 -5.30 19.18 13.15
N GLN A 242 -6.36 19.99 13.20
CA GLN A 242 -6.67 21.00 12.19
C GLN A 242 -5.43 21.88 12.05
N ARG A 243 -4.58 21.60 11.04
CA ARG A 243 -3.49 22.49 10.70
C ARG A 243 -4.12 23.73 10.08
N SER A 244 -3.75 24.90 10.59
CA SER A 244 -4.26 26.17 10.08
C SER A 244 -3.84 26.38 8.63
N PHE A 245 -4.76 26.91 7.83
CA PHE A 245 -4.66 27.27 6.41
C PHE A 245 -3.28 27.82 5.96
N PHE A 246 -2.61 28.61 6.80
CA PHE A 246 -1.33 29.27 6.50
C PHE A 246 -0.11 28.33 6.44
N GLN A 247 -0.14 27.17 7.10
CA GLN A 247 1.01 26.25 7.16
C GLN A 247 1.16 25.40 5.88
N TRP A 248 0.09 25.27 5.08
CA TRP A 248 0.13 24.54 3.81
C TRP A 248 0.77 25.35 2.68
N GLY A 249 0.66 26.69 2.73
CA GLY A 249 1.37 27.58 1.79
C GLY A 249 2.89 27.43 1.91
N GLN A 250 3.41 27.37 3.14
CA GLN A 250 4.84 27.11 3.41
C GLN A 250 5.27 25.70 2.99
N LEU A 251 4.43 24.68 3.17
CA LEU A 251 4.73 23.34 2.66
C LEU A 251 4.74 23.31 1.13
N PHE A 252 3.80 23.99 0.47
CA PHE A 252 3.81 24.11 -0.99
C PHE A 252 5.09 24.81 -1.46
N GLU A 253 5.50 25.88 -0.78
CA GLU A 253 6.72 26.64 -1.07
C GLU A 253 7.99 25.81 -0.80
N GLU A 254 8.09 25.07 0.30
CA GLU A 254 9.18 24.11 0.57
C GLU A 254 9.23 22.97 -0.47
N HIS A 255 8.07 22.42 -0.86
CA HIS A 255 8.00 21.39 -1.90
C HIS A 255 8.30 21.95 -3.29
N TRP A 256 7.94 23.21 -3.56
CA TRP A 256 8.26 23.94 -4.77
C TRP A 256 9.76 24.27 -4.84
N HIS A 257 10.38 24.70 -3.75
CA HIS A 257 11.84 24.89 -3.70
C HIS A 257 12.63 23.57 -3.85
N HIS A 258 12.01 22.43 -3.59
CA HIS A 258 12.55 21.09 -3.88
C HIS A 258 12.18 20.53 -5.27
N LEU A 259 11.74 21.38 -6.21
CA LEU A 259 11.35 21.06 -7.59
C LEU A 259 12.35 20.24 -8.43
N GLY A 260 13.57 20.00 -7.95
CA GLY A 260 14.56 19.13 -8.62
C GLY A 260 15.03 17.91 -7.83
N ILE A 261 14.76 17.81 -6.52
CA ILE A 261 15.47 16.89 -5.61
C ILE A 261 14.61 16.43 -4.41
N GLY A 262 13.27 16.60 -4.46
CA GLY A 262 12.40 16.02 -3.44
C GLY A 262 12.39 14.49 -3.55
N PRO A 263 12.67 13.72 -2.46
CA PRO A 263 12.87 12.26 -2.53
C PRO A 263 11.65 11.45 -2.98
N TYR A 264 10.46 12.05 -3.12
CA TYR A 264 9.22 11.32 -3.38
C TYR A 264 8.36 11.84 -4.55
N PHE A 265 8.38 13.15 -4.88
CA PHE A 265 7.34 13.77 -5.72
C PHE A 265 7.82 14.92 -6.64
N GLY A 266 9.06 14.87 -7.13
CA GLY A 266 9.59 15.94 -8.01
C GLY A 266 8.78 16.10 -9.30
N TYR A 267 8.56 17.34 -9.73
CA TYR A 267 7.98 17.62 -11.04
C TYR A 267 9.00 17.26 -12.10
N THR A 268 8.66 16.31 -12.96
CA THR A 268 9.45 16.14 -14.17
C THR A 268 9.05 17.21 -15.18
N PRO A 269 9.99 17.77 -15.96
CA PRO A 269 9.67 18.63 -17.11
C PRO A 269 8.60 18.00 -18.02
N LEU A 270 8.57 16.66 -18.10
CA LEU A 270 7.57 15.89 -18.81
C LEU A 270 6.15 16.06 -18.23
N THR A 271 6.00 16.06 -16.90
CA THR A 271 4.71 16.29 -16.26
C THR A 271 4.19 17.69 -16.54
N LEU A 272 5.04 18.71 -16.43
CA LEU A 272 4.66 20.09 -16.74
C LEU A 272 4.25 20.23 -18.20
N LEU A 273 5.05 19.69 -19.13
CA LEU A 273 4.73 19.67 -20.56
C LEU A 273 3.37 19.01 -20.83
N ALA A 274 3.11 17.85 -20.21
CA ALA A 274 1.84 17.15 -20.36
C ALA A 274 0.66 17.99 -19.83
N LEU A 275 0.79 18.57 -18.64
CA LEU A 275 -0.25 19.42 -18.05
C LEU A 275 -0.52 20.68 -18.88
N THR A 276 0.53 21.35 -19.38
CA THR A 276 0.40 22.48 -20.30
C THR A 276 -0.32 22.07 -21.58
N TYR A 277 0.06 20.93 -22.18
CA TYR A 277 -0.64 20.39 -23.35
C TYR A 277 -2.13 20.13 -23.06
N LEU A 278 -2.46 19.57 -21.89
CA LEU A 278 -3.85 19.36 -21.48
C LEU A 278 -4.62 20.67 -21.35
N ALA A 279 -4.05 21.68 -20.69
CA ALA A 279 -4.67 22.99 -20.50
C ALA A 279 -4.94 23.69 -21.84
N LEU A 280 -3.95 23.70 -22.75
CA LEU A 280 -4.08 24.31 -24.08
C LEU A 280 -5.09 23.58 -24.97
N THR A 281 -5.30 22.29 -24.77
CA THR A 281 -6.23 21.46 -25.57
C THR A 281 -7.55 21.16 -24.88
N LEU A 282 -7.82 21.78 -23.74
CA LEU A 282 -9.02 21.54 -22.92
C LEU A 282 -10.31 21.92 -23.67
N TRP A 283 -10.28 23.05 -24.37
CA TRP A 283 -11.43 23.61 -25.09
C TRP A 283 -11.75 22.90 -26.40
N ARG A 284 -10.89 21.98 -26.86
CA ARG A 284 -11.18 21.17 -28.04
C ARG A 284 -12.24 20.14 -27.68
N HIS A 285 -13.39 20.20 -28.34
CA HIS A 285 -14.45 19.20 -28.20
C HIS A 285 -13.98 17.84 -28.75
N ASP A 286 -13.45 17.00 -27.87
CA ASP A 286 -13.05 15.62 -28.17
C ASP A 286 -13.48 14.66 -27.05
N ASN A 287 -13.47 13.36 -27.34
CA ASN A 287 -13.82 12.28 -26.38
C ASN A 287 -12.87 12.21 -25.17
N TRP A 288 -11.79 12.99 -25.17
CA TRP A 288 -10.82 13.06 -24.09
C TRP A 288 -11.15 14.15 -23.08
N ARG A 289 -12.07 15.06 -23.39
CA ARG A 289 -12.43 16.19 -22.52
C ARG A 289 -12.72 15.78 -21.07
N PRO A 290 -13.53 14.74 -20.77
CA PRO A 290 -13.77 14.32 -19.38
C PRO A 290 -12.49 13.93 -18.64
N LEU A 291 -11.59 13.19 -19.30
CA LEU A 291 -10.30 12.77 -18.73
C LEU A 291 -9.34 13.94 -18.53
N LYS A 292 -9.31 14.90 -19.47
CA LYS A 292 -8.52 16.15 -19.32
C LYS A 292 -9.01 16.96 -18.12
N ILE A 293 -10.33 17.17 -18.01
CA ILE A 293 -10.95 17.87 -16.89
C ILE A 293 -10.58 17.16 -15.59
N ALA A 294 -10.76 15.83 -15.52
CA ALA A 294 -10.45 15.09 -14.31
C ALA A 294 -8.97 15.17 -13.92
N SER A 295 -8.05 15.08 -14.89
CA SER A 295 -6.61 15.24 -14.65
C SER A 295 -6.29 16.62 -14.08
N LEU A 296 -6.83 17.69 -14.67
CA LEU A 296 -6.63 19.05 -14.19
C LEU A 296 -7.28 19.27 -12.82
N THR A 297 -8.48 18.74 -12.57
CA THR A 297 -9.14 18.79 -11.26
C THR A 297 -8.28 18.12 -10.19
N LEU A 298 -7.76 16.92 -10.43
CA LEU A 298 -6.86 16.25 -9.48
C LEU A 298 -5.57 17.06 -9.25
N PHE A 299 -5.02 17.69 -10.29
CA PHE A 299 -3.85 18.57 -10.17
C PHE A 299 -4.16 19.80 -9.30
N PHE A 300 -5.30 20.45 -9.54
CA PHE A 300 -5.72 21.61 -8.76
C PHE A 300 -6.07 21.22 -7.33
N ILE A 301 -6.71 20.07 -7.07
CA ILE A 301 -6.95 19.59 -5.69
C ILE A 301 -5.62 19.44 -4.94
N TYR A 302 -4.56 18.99 -5.60
CA TYR A 302 -3.22 18.99 -5.01
C TYR A 302 -2.68 20.41 -4.76
N GLY A 303 -2.80 21.30 -5.74
CA GLY A 303 -2.23 22.65 -5.71
C GLY A 303 -3.10 23.72 -5.02
N SER A 304 -4.31 23.39 -4.59
CA SER A 304 -5.27 24.36 -4.06
C SER A 304 -5.61 24.07 -2.61
N ASN A 305 -5.69 25.14 -1.82
CA ASN A 305 -6.16 25.12 -0.44
C ASN A 305 -7.70 25.07 -0.36
N LEU A 306 -8.34 24.39 -1.33
CA LEU A 306 -9.79 24.28 -1.37
C LEU A 306 -10.25 23.52 -0.13
N THR A 307 -11.35 23.98 0.48
CA THR A 307 -11.96 23.58 1.76
C THR A 307 -12.36 22.09 1.90
N LEU A 308 -11.85 21.21 1.04
CA LEU A 308 -11.97 19.74 1.09
C LEU A 308 -11.05 19.10 2.14
N GLN A 309 -10.57 19.87 3.13
CA GLN A 309 -9.60 19.43 4.13
C GLN A 309 -9.95 18.06 4.76
N PRO A 310 -11.21 17.76 5.16
CA PRO A 310 -11.54 16.44 5.72
C PRO A 310 -11.38 15.27 4.73
N LEU A 311 -11.70 15.50 3.45
CA LEU A 311 -11.55 14.50 2.38
C LEU A 311 -10.09 14.31 1.98
N ILE A 312 -9.29 15.39 2.00
CA ILE A 312 -7.86 15.36 1.69
C ILE A 312 -7.08 14.68 2.83
N GLU A 313 -7.46 14.91 4.09
CA GLU A 313 -6.90 14.25 5.27
C GLU A 313 -7.12 12.73 5.25
N LEU A 314 -8.24 12.25 4.67
CA LEU A 314 -8.52 10.82 4.47
C LEU A 314 -7.47 10.13 3.57
N VAL A 315 -6.88 10.87 2.63
CA VAL A 315 -5.92 10.34 1.64
C VAL A 315 -4.50 10.22 2.22
N GLN A 316 -4.30 10.66 3.46
CA GLN A 316 -3.06 10.63 4.25
C GLN A 316 -1.86 11.40 3.67
N PHE A 317 -1.85 11.76 2.38
CA PHE A 317 -0.82 12.62 1.76
C PHE A 317 -1.39 13.27 0.49
N PRO A 318 -1.64 14.59 0.45
CA PRO A 318 -2.20 15.28 -0.72
C PRO A 318 -1.36 15.07 -1.99
N GLN A 319 -0.04 14.86 -1.86
CA GLN A 319 0.89 14.58 -2.95
C GLN A 319 0.48 13.39 -3.82
N ARG A 320 -0.36 12.50 -3.31
CA ARG A 320 -0.90 11.39 -4.10
C ARG A 320 -1.75 11.88 -5.26
N PHE A 321 -2.59 12.90 -5.07
CA PHE A 321 -3.42 13.47 -6.15
C PHE A 321 -2.57 13.94 -7.35
N TYR A 322 -1.40 14.53 -7.06
CA TYR A 322 -0.43 14.90 -8.08
C TYR A 322 0.06 13.71 -8.89
N LEU A 323 0.45 12.59 -8.25
CA LEU A 323 0.95 11.41 -8.97
C LEU A 323 -0.09 10.86 -9.96
N TYR A 324 -1.36 10.76 -9.52
CA TYR A 324 -2.45 10.28 -10.38
C TYR A 324 -2.73 11.24 -11.52
N SER A 325 -2.76 12.55 -11.25
CA SER A 325 -2.93 13.58 -12.26
C SER A 325 -1.79 13.58 -13.28
N ALA A 326 -0.54 13.56 -12.81
CA ALA A 326 0.65 13.56 -13.63
C ALA A 326 0.67 12.36 -14.59
N GLN A 327 0.39 11.16 -14.09
CA GLN A 327 0.33 9.98 -14.94
C GLN A 327 -0.82 10.04 -15.94
N LEU A 328 -1.99 10.49 -15.53
CA LEU A 328 -3.12 10.64 -16.45
C LEU A 328 -2.81 11.65 -17.55
N ALA A 329 -2.21 12.79 -17.22
CA ALA A 329 -1.79 13.80 -18.17
C ALA A 329 -0.77 13.26 -19.19
N ILE A 330 0.28 12.57 -18.71
CA ILE A 330 1.29 11.95 -19.57
C ILE A 330 0.64 10.88 -20.46
N PHE A 331 -0.22 10.03 -19.90
CA PHE A 331 -0.95 9.01 -20.64
C PHE A 331 -1.76 9.62 -21.79
N ILE A 332 -2.60 10.63 -21.50
CA ILE A 332 -3.41 11.33 -22.50
C ILE A 332 -2.50 11.96 -23.57
N CYS A 333 -1.42 12.62 -23.16
CA CYS A 333 -0.48 13.28 -24.06
C CYS A 333 0.11 12.27 -25.06
N LEU A 334 0.64 11.14 -24.59
CA LEU A 334 1.24 10.12 -25.44
C LEU A 334 0.21 9.53 -26.41
N VAL A 335 -0.97 9.10 -25.93
CA VAL A 335 -1.99 8.54 -26.82
C VAL A 335 -2.44 9.55 -27.87
N ARG A 336 -2.67 10.81 -27.50
CA ARG A 336 -3.14 11.86 -28.43
C ARG A 336 -2.09 12.24 -29.47
N LEU A 337 -0.84 12.37 -29.07
CA LEU A 337 0.25 12.70 -29.99
C LEU A 337 0.45 11.62 -31.07
N CYS A 338 0.11 10.36 -30.77
CA CYS A 338 0.10 9.30 -31.79
C CYS A 338 -1.11 9.37 -32.73
N GLN A 339 -2.26 9.85 -32.26
CA GLN A 339 -3.49 9.93 -33.05
C GLN A 339 -3.52 11.13 -34.00
N GLN A 340 -2.67 12.14 -33.77
CA GLN A 340 -2.55 13.28 -34.68
C GLN A 340 -1.61 12.95 -35.84
N PRO A 341 -1.86 13.49 -37.05
CA PRO A 341 -1.03 13.28 -38.23
C PRO A 341 0.27 14.11 -38.14
N LEU A 342 1.05 13.91 -37.08
CA LEU A 342 2.47 14.21 -37.12
C LEU A 342 3.10 13.13 -38.03
N GLY A 343 3.91 13.52 -39.00
CA GLY A 343 4.55 12.55 -39.91
C GLY A 343 5.15 11.38 -39.11
N LYS A 344 4.93 10.13 -39.56
CA LYS A 344 5.23 8.90 -38.79
C LYS A 344 6.65 8.87 -38.20
N GLY A 345 7.64 9.43 -38.92
CA GLY A 345 9.02 9.55 -38.46
C GLY A 345 9.22 10.52 -37.30
N VAL A 346 8.61 11.72 -37.37
CA VAL A 346 8.67 12.75 -36.32
C VAL A 346 8.07 12.24 -35.01
N SER A 347 6.96 11.50 -35.10
CA SER A 347 6.33 10.87 -33.93
C SER A 347 7.28 9.90 -33.21
N THR A 348 7.99 9.04 -33.95
CA THR A 348 8.87 8.03 -33.33
C THR A 348 10.09 8.65 -32.65
N ILE A 349 10.72 9.66 -33.28
CA ILE A 349 11.86 10.39 -32.68
C ILE A 349 11.44 11.04 -31.36
N PHE A 350 10.26 11.65 -31.32
CA PHE A 350 9.72 12.24 -30.11
C PHE A 350 9.61 11.21 -28.97
N TYR A 351 9.08 10.01 -29.22
CA TYR A 351 9.03 8.93 -28.23
C TYR A 351 10.42 8.46 -27.78
N ILE A 352 11.41 8.42 -28.68
CA ILE A 352 12.80 8.08 -28.33
C ILE A 352 13.36 9.11 -27.36
N VAL A 353 13.18 10.40 -27.64
CA VAL A 353 13.64 11.50 -26.77
C VAL A 353 12.98 11.39 -25.40
N LEU A 354 11.65 11.23 -25.34
CA LEU A 354 10.94 11.10 -24.07
C LEU A 354 11.39 9.89 -23.26
N ALA A 355 11.48 8.72 -23.88
CA ALA A 355 11.94 7.51 -23.20
C ALA A 355 13.40 7.66 -22.71
N SER A 356 14.27 8.29 -23.50
CA SER A 356 15.66 8.53 -23.11
C SER A 356 15.77 9.44 -21.90
N VAL A 357 14.99 10.53 -21.86
CA VAL A 357 14.95 11.46 -20.73
C VAL A 357 14.48 10.77 -19.45
N THR A 358 13.40 9.98 -19.52
CA THR A 358 12.90 9.29 -18.32
C THR A 358 13.83 8.17 -17.86
N LEU A 359 14.46 7.43 -18.78
CA LEU A 359 15.45 6.41 -18.44
C LEU A 359 16.72 7.00 -17.82
N PHE A 360 17.21 8.12 -18.35
CA PHE A 360 18.35 8.82 -17.75
C PHE A 360 18.01 9.30 -16.34
N SER A 361 16.80 9.84 -16.12
CA SER A 361 16.32 10.22 -14.78
C SER A 361 16.25 9.01 -13.82
N ALA A 362 15.75 7.87 -14.29
CA ALA A 362 15.70 6.64 -13.50
C ALA A 362 17.10 6.11 -13.16
N ALA A 363 18.03 6.10 -14.13
CA ALA A 363 19.42 5.70 -13.91
C ALA A 363 20.13 6.62 -12.91
N LYS A 364 19.96 7.95 -13.04
CA LYS A 364 20.46 8.93 -12.08
C LYS A 364 19.91 8.68 -10.67
N THR A 365 18.63 8.35 -10.57
CA THR A 365 17.98 8.01 -9.29
C THR A 365 18.60 6.76 -8.66
N VAL A 366 18.80 5.69 -9.43
CA VAL A 366 19.49 4.49 -8.95
C VAL A 366 20.89 4.82 -8.45
N PHE A 367 21.66 5.56 -9.25
CA PHE A 367 23.03 5.91 -8.90
C PHE A 367 23.08 6.72 -7.61
N HIS A 368 22.17 7.68 -7.44
CA HIS A 368 22.04 8.45 -6.21
C HIS A 368 21.70 7.56 -5.00
N VAL A 369 20.72 6.67 -5.14
CA VAL A 369 20.36 5.71 -4.08
C VAL A 369 21.54 4.79 -3.74
N HIS A 370 22.26 4.31 -4.75
CA HIS A 370 23.43 3.47 -4.56
C HIS A 370 24.51 4.21 -3.75
N GLN A 371 24.84 5.46 -4.12
CA GLN A 371 25.79 6.28 -3.35
C GLN A 371 25.34 6.50 -1.91
N GLN A 372 24.05 6.80 -1.70
CA GLN A 372 23.49 6.96 -0.36
C GLN A 372 23.61 5.68 0.46
N LEU A 373 23.34 4.51 -0.13
CA LEU A 373 23.49 3.22 0.56
C LEU A 373 24.94 2.93 0.94
N GLN A 374 25.90 3.26 0.09
CA GLN A 374 27.30 3.09 0.43
C GLN A 374 27.72 3.96 1.62
N ALA A 375 27.24 5.21 1.66
CA ALA A 375 27.53 6.16 2.74
C ALA A 375 26.78 5.88 4.06
N GLN A 376 25.69 5.11 4.03
CA GLN A 376 24.90 4.79 5.21
C GLN A 376 25.60 3.77 6.12
N THR A 377 25.45 3.97 7.43
CA THR A 377 25.85 2.97 8.44
C THR A 377 24.85 1.82 8.48
N THR A 378 25.34 0.62 8.78
CA THR A 378 24.48 -0.55 9.02
C THR A 378 23.61 -0.32 10.24
N TRP A 379 22.36 -0.74 10.18
CA TRP A 379 21.44 -0.64 11.29
C TRP A 379 21.94 -1.35 12.54
N GLN A 380 21.72 -0.74 13.70
CA GLN A 380 22.06 -1.28 15.01
C GLN A 380 20.87 -1.11 15.97
N ALA A 381 20.72 -2.05 16.90
CA ALA A 381 19.67 -2.02 17.91
C ALA A 381 20.01 -0.95 18.98
N GLN A 382 19.59 0.30 18.75
CA GLN A 382 19.72 1.39 19.72
C GLN A 382 18.42 2.19 19.87
N PRO A 383 18.14 2.78 21.06
CA PRO A 383 17.00 3.67 21.25
C PRO A 383 17.01 4.84 20.25
N GLY A 384 15.86 5.15 19.64
CA GLY A 384 15.72 6.28 18.70
C GLY A 384 16.28 6.04 17.29
N TYR A 385 16.89 4.89 17.01
CA TYR A 385 17.56 4.60 15.73
C TYR A 385 16.63 4.61 14.51
N HIS A 386 15.32 4.46 14.72
CA HIS A 386 14.28 4.56 13.70
C HIS A 386 14.24 5.90 12.93
N ARG A 387 14.92 6.93 13.45
CA ARG A 387 14.97 8.28 12.87
C ARG A 387 16.17 8.50 11.94
N ARG A 388 17.16 7.59 11.94
CA ARG A 388 18.39 7.73 11.15
C ARG A 388 18.28 6.97 9.83
N LEU A 389 18.77 7.59 8.76
CA LEU A 389 18.92 6.96 7.45
C LEU A 389 20.06 5.93 7.54
N THR A 390 19.72 4.65 7.42
CA THR A 390 20.66 3.55 7.67
C THR A 390 20.41 2.45 6.65
N LYS A 391 21.34 1.49 6.53
CA LYS A 391 21.17 0.33 5.66
C LYS A 391 20.98 -0.95 6.46
N ILE A 392 20.22 -1.89 5.92
CA ILE A 392 20.02 -3.21 6.51
C ILE A 392 20.62 -4.29 5.62
N THR A 393 21.12 -5.34 6.26
CA THR A 393 21.64 -6.55 5.61
C THR A 393 20.69 -7.72 5.82
N ASN A 394 20.96 -8.86 5.18
CA ASN A 394 20.25 -10.10 5.48
C ASN A 394 20.33 -10.50 6.96
N GLN A 395 21.48 -10.26 7.61
CA GLN A 395 21.65 -10.53 9.03
C GLN A 395 20.76 -9.62 9.88
N THR A 396 20.75 -8.32 9.59
CA THR A 396 19.86 -7.37 10.28
C THR A 396 18.40 -7.79 10.19
N TYR A 397 17.97 -8.23 9.00
CA TYR A 397 16.58 -8.63 8.75
C TYR A 397 16.10 -9.81 9.59
N GLN A 398 17.03 -10.64 10.06
CA GLN A 398 16.77 -11.81 10.87
C GLN A 398 16.88 -11.53 12.38
N GLN A 399 17.36 -10.34 12.78
CA GLN A 399 17.53 -10.01 14.19
C GLN A 399 16.16 -9.78 14.85
N PRO A 400 15.86 -10.45 15.99
CA PRO A 400 14.61 -10.23 16.72
C PRO A 400 14.41 -8.77 17.13
N ALA A 401 15.49 -8.06 17.48
CA ALA A 401 15.45 -6.64 17.81
C ALA A 401 14.96 -5.76 16.64
N PHE A 402 15.25 -6.15 15.40
CA PHE A 402 14.76 -5.46 14.21
C PHE A 402 13.30 -5.81 13.93
N ILE A 403 12.96 -7.10 14.00
CA ILE A 403 11.60 -7.61 13.71
C ILE A 403 10.55 -7.08 14.71
N ASN A 404 10.96 -6.87 15.96
CA ASN A 404 10.09 -6.45 17.06
C ASN A 404 10.22 -4.97 17.41
N MET A 405 10.85 -4.16 16.55
CA MET A 405 11.27 -2.81 16.90
C MET A 405 10.11 -1.83 17.18
N ARG A 406 8.92 -2.03 16.59
CA ARG A 406 7.78 -1.10 16.70
C ARG A 406 6.45 -1.80 16.91
N THR A 407 5.56 -1.15 17.66
CA THR A 407 4.12 -1.42 17.68
C THR A 407 3.38 -0.20 17.16
N TYR A 408 2.25 -0.42 16.46
CA TYR A 408 1.46 0.69 15.93
C TYR A 408 0.17 0.88 16.72
N ARG A 409 0.06 2.00 17.43
CA ARG A 409 -1.07 2.34 18.30
C ARG A 409 -2.40 2.35 17.55
N ASP A 410 -2.41 2.86 16.32
CA ASP A 410 -3.61 2.98 15.49
C ASP A 410 -4.27 1.63 15.16
N TYR A 411 -3.55 0.53 15.37
CA TYR A 411 -4.01 -0.84 15.08
C TYR A 411 -4.27 -1.64 16.36
N LEU A 412 -4.15 -1.00 17.53
CA LEU A 412 -4.46 -1.62 18.82
C LEU A 412 -5.96 -1.49 19.11
N PRO A 413 -6.56 -2.42 19.86
CA PRO A 413 -7.93 -2.25 20.37
C PRO A 413 -8.09 -0.90 21.10
N ILE A 414 -9.21 -0.21 20.94
CA ILE A 414 -9.53 1.02 21.65
C ILE A 414 -9.48 0.74 23.16
N GLU A 415 -8.43 1.27 23.80
CA GLU A 415 -8.26 1.25 25.26
C GLU A 415 -9.53 1.84 25.90
N GLN A 416 -10.20 1.12 26.81
CA GLN A 416 -11.37 1.65 27.54
C GLN A 416 -11.00 2.77 28.53
N ALA A 417 -9.75 3.23 28.57
CA ALA A 417 -9.34 4.42 29.30
C ALA A 417 -9.36 5.65 28.36
N PRO A 418 -10.05 6.74 28.73
CA PRO A 418 -10.11 7.94 27.89
C PRO A 418 -8.71 8.49 27.65
N TYR A 419 -8.38 8.70 26.38
CA TYR A 419 -7.15 9.38 25.99
C TYR A 419 -7.09 10.77 26.62
N VAL A 420 -6.18 10.96 27.57
CA VAL A 420 -5.86 12.28 28.10
C VAL A 420 -5.05 13.00 27.03
N LYS A 421 -5.73 13.90 26.31
CA LYS A 421 -5.11 14.76 25.29
C LYS A 421 -3.94 15.50 25.93
N ALA A 422 -2.74 15.38 25.35
CA ALA A 422 -1.61 16.19 25.78
C ALA A 422 -2.01 17.68 25.79
N GLY A 423 -1.71 18.38 26.88
CA GLY A 423 -2.06 19.79 27.04
C GLY A 423 -1.49 20.63 25.89
N LYS A 424 -2.22 21.65 25.44
CA LYS A 424 -1.87 22.49 24.27
C LYS A 424 -0.41 22.98 24.28
N LYS A 425 0.18 23.22 25.46
CA LYS A 425 1.57 23.68 25.61
C LYS A 425 2.63 22.63 25.22
N ALA A 426 2.38 21.33 25.43
CA ALA A 426 3.30 20.27 25.03
C ALA A 426 3.30 20.06 23.50
N PHE A 427 2.19 20.40 22.83
CA PHE A 427 2.04 20.25 21.39
C PHE A 427 2.91 21.23 20.56
N PHE A 428 3.35 22.35 21.16
CA PHE A 428 4.13 23.39 20.46
C PHE A 428 5.64 23.35 20.76
N ALA A 429 6.12 22.44 21.62
CA ALA A 429 7.57 22.25 21.77
C ALA A 429 8.11 21.59 20.48
N SER A 430 9.10 22.18 19.83
CA SER A 430 9.52 21.84 18.44
C SER A 430 10.08 20.42 18.25
N GLU A 431 10.55 19.78 19.32
CA GLU A 431 10.88 18.35 19.34
C GLU A 431 9.64 17.48 19.54
N TYR A 432 8.73 17.88 20.42
CA TYR A 432 7.49 17.15 20.71
C TYR A 432 6.47 17.26 19.56
N ALA A 433 6.42 18.37 18.81
CA ALA A 433 5.58 18.52 17.62
C ALA A 433 6.08 17.69 16.42
N ARG A 434 7.41 17.50 16.32
CA ARG A 434 8.03 16.57 15.37
C ARG A 434 7.76 15.13 15.77
N ASP A 435 7.84 14.83 17.06
CA ASP A 435 7.44 13.54 17.59
C ASP A 435 5.96 13.31 17.38
N VAL A 436 5.04 14.17 17.80
CA VAL A 436 3.59 13.95 17.72
C VAL A 436 3.09 13.74 16.29
N ASN A 437 3.62 14.44 15.27
CA ASN A 437 3.31 14.14 13.87
C ASN A 437 3.90 12.80 13.35
N GLN A 438 4.86 12.20 14.05
CA GLN A 438 5.43 10.87 13.79
C GLN A 438 5.04 9.79 14.85
N ALA A 439 4.48 10.20 15.99
CA ALA A 439 4.30 9.46 17.24
C ALA A 439 2.83 9.36 17.65
N HIS A 440 1.91 9.92 16.86
CA HIS A 440 0.49 9.59 17.01
C HIS A 440 0.23 8.07 16.88
N SER A 441 1.12 7.32 16.22
CA SER A 441 0.88 5.92 15.91
C SER A 441 2.00 4.94 16.24
N VAL A 442 3.22 5.36 16.61
CA VAL A 442 4.36 4.42 16.81
C VAL A 442 4.99 4.61 18.18
N ARG A 443 4.97 3.58 19.02
CA ARG A 443 5.81 3.52 20.23
C ARG A 443 7.01 2.60 19.95
N PRO A 444 8.19 2.86 20.55
CA PRO A 444 9.12 1.76 20.80
C PRO A 444 8.30 0.62 21.40
N SER A 445 8.46 -0.58 20.87
CA SER A 445 7.76 -1.73 21.45
C SER A 445 8.34 -1.98 22.84
N HIS A 446 7.85 -1.29 23.87
CA HIS A 446 8.05 -1.70 25.27
C HIS A 446 7.34 -3.03 25.52
N PHE A 447 6.39 -3.36 24.64
CA PHE A 447 5.80 -4.66 24.47
C PHE A 447 6.88 -5.64 24.00
N SER A 448 7.63 -6.18 24.95
CA SER A 448 8.73 -7.11 24.67
C SER A 448 8.24 -8.54 24.50
N GLY A 449 6.92 -8.77 24.30
CA GLY A 449 6.33 -10.09 24.44
C GLY A 449 6.38 -10.61 25.89
N ASN A 450 6.81 -9.77 26.83
CA ASN A 450 7.26 -10.23 28.14
C ASN A 450 6.45 -9.74 29.34
N ASP A 451 5.57 -8.78 29.13
CA ASP A 451 4.84 -8.14 30.23
C ASP A 451 3.57 -8.91 30.57
N LEU A 452 3.71 -9.91 31.44
CA LEU A 452 2.59 -10.54 32.12
C LEU A 452 2.18 -9.68 33.32
N HIS A 453 0.95 -9.17 33.32
CA HIS A 453 0.43 -8.38 34.44
C HIS A 453 -0.66 -9.14 35.18
N LEU A 454 -0.54 -9.22 36.50
CA LEU A 454 -1.62 -9.68 37.37
C LEU A 454 -2.65 -8.56 37.50
N ASP A 455 -3.92 -8.84 37.24
CA ASP A 455 -5.00 -7.85 37.35
C ASP A 455 -5.14 -7.35 38.80
N LYS A 456 -4.91 -6.05 38.99
CA LYS A 456 -4.92 -5.37 40.30
C LYS A 456 -6.33 -5.19 40.90
N THR A 457 -7.38 -5.54 40.18
CA THR A 457 -8.77 -5.37 40.64
C THR A 457 -9.23 -6.46 41.60
N GLN A 458 -8.40 -7.49 41.83
CA GLN A 458 -8.57 -8.34 42.99
C GLN A 458 -7.94 -7.67 44.23
N PRO A 459 -8.64 -7.63 45.38
CA PRO A 459 -8.08 -7.11 46.61
C PRO A 459 -6.88 -8.00 46.98
N THR A 460 -5.70 -7.47 46.74
CA THR A 460 -4.45 -8.09 47.19
C THR A 460 -3.83 -7.08 48.15
N ASP A 461 -3.57 -7.52 49.38
CA ASP A 461 -3.05 -6.72 50.50
C ASP A 461 -1.62 -6.20 50.28
N PHE A 462 -1.16 -6.03 49.05
CA PHE A 462 0.22 -5.71 48.72
C PHE A 462 0.35 -4.53 47.76
N ALA A 463 1.01 -3.48 48.23
CA ALA A 463 1.22 -2.20 47.54
C ALA A 463 2.30 -2.23 46.44
N SER A 464 2.68 -3.40 45.90
CA SER A 464 3.73 -3.49 44.86
C SER A 464 3.29 -4.39 43.71
N PRO A 465 3.41 -3.93 42.44
CA PRO A 465 3.11 -4.77 41.28
C PRO A 465 4.05 -5.97 41.28
N VAL A 466 3.50 -7.18 41.29
CA VAL A 466 4.27 -8.39 41.02
C VAL A 466 4.60 -8.37 39.54
N THR A 467 5.80 -7.89 39.20
CA THR A 467 6.36 -8.04 37.86
C THR A 467 6.64 -9.53 37.67
N VAL A 468 5.81 -10.19 36.86
CA VAL A 468 6.05 -11.59 36.48
C VAL A 468 7.22 -11.60 35.50
N ASN A 469 8.10 -12.60 35.63
CA ASN A 469 9.22 -12.75 34.70
C ASN A 469 8.70 -12.86 33.24
N PRO A 470 9.46 -12.34 32.25
CA PRO A 470 9.22 -12.62 30.84
C PRO A 470 8.92 -14.10 30.58
N PRO A 471 8.07 -14.46 29.59
CA PRO A 471 8.02 -15.82 29.07
C PRO A 471 9.43 -16.33 28.84
N LYS A 472 9.72 -17.50 29.40
CA LYS A 472 11.03 -18.16 29.27
C LYS A 472 11.34 -18.41 27.79
N ARG A 473 10.31 -18.69 27.00
CA ARG A 473 10.36 -18.90 25.54
C ARG A 473 9.07 -18.41 24.90
N GLN A 474 9.18 -17.98 23.65
CA GLN A 474 8.07 -17.56 22.79
C GLN A 474 8.34 -18.06 21.38
N HIS A 475 7.33 -18.67 20.75
CA HIS A 475 7.44 -19.22 19.41
C HIS A 475 6.20 -18.88 18.58
N SER A 476 6.38 -18.03 17.57
CA SER A 476 5.31 -17.66 16.65
C SER A 476 4.97 -18.81 15.72
N VAL A 477 3.68 -18.99 15.47
CA VAL A 477 3.16 -19.96 14.50
C VAL A 477 2.13 -19.28 13.60
N PRO A 478 1.73 -19.89 12.47
CA PRO A 478 0.66 -19.34 11.67
C PRO A 478 -0.62 -19.12 12.49
N ASN A 479 -1.12 -17.89 12.43
CA ASN A 479 -2.27 -17.40 13.16
C ASN A 479 -2.16 -17.59 14.67
N GLY A 480 -0.97 -17.59 15.26
CA GLY A 480 -0.88 -17.79 16.69
C GLY A 480 0.52 -17.72 17.28
N ILE A 481 0.59 -18.10 18.53
CA ILE A 481 1.83 -18.08 19.29
C ILE A 481 1.81 -19.10 20.43
N ASP A 482 2.98 -19.65 20.71
CA ASP A 482 3.24 -20.52 21.85
C ASP A 482 4.11 -19.77 22.86
N LEU A 483 3.69 -19.79 24.12
CA LEU A 483 4.34 -19.10 25.24
C LEU A 483 4.65 -20.09 26.35
N TRP A 484 5.88 -20.08 26.86
CA TRP A 484 6.27 -20.84 28.04
C TRP A 484 6.51 -19.88 29.20
N VAL A 485 5.66 -19.94 30.21
CA VAL A 485 5.63 -18.97 31.31
C VAL A 485 5.70 -19.70 32.64
N HIS A 486 6.40 -19.10 33.61
CA HIS A 486 6.41 -19.58 34.99
C HIS A 486 5.72 -18.54 35.87
N LEU A 487 4.66 -18.96 36.55
CA LEU A 487 3.82 -18.08 37.35
C LEU A 487 4.07 -18.34 38.84
N PRO A 488 4.49 -17.33 39.62
CA PRO A 488 4.77 -17.53 41.04
C PRO A 488 3.50 -17.70 41.89
N LYS A 489 2.33 -17.31 41.36
CA LYS A 489 1.04 -17.33 42.06
C LYS A 489 -0.09 -17.66 41.09
N SER A 490 -1.20 -18.16 41.61
CA SER A 490 -2.44 -18.31 40.82
C SER A 490 -3.16 -16.97 40.69
N GLY A 491 -3.80 -16.71 39.55
CA GLY A 491 -4.50 -15.44 39.34
C GLY A 491 -5.00 -15.20 37.92
N HIS A 492 -5.47 -13.99 37.67
CA HIS A 492 -5.84 -13.49 36.35
C HIS A 492 -4.66 -12.75 35.73
N TYR A 493 -4.15 -13.28 34.63
CA TYR A 493 -2.97 -12.77 33.93
C TYR A 493 -3.34 -12.19 32.59
N ASP A 494 -2.97 -10.92 32.39
CA ASP A 494 -3.01 -10.28 31.08
C ASP A 494 -1.80 -10.73 30.28
N LEU A 495 -2.07 -11.42 29.18
CA LEU A 495 -1.05 -11.90 28.27
C LEU A 495 -0.56 -10.78 27.36
N PRO A 496 0.65 -10.91 26.79
CA PRO A 496 1.20 -9.97 25.83
C PRO A 496 0.57 -10.19 24.43
N ILE A 497 -0.76 -10.19 24.35
CA ILE A 497 -1.52 -10.36 23.11
C ILE A 497 -2.75 -9.48 23.16
N TRP A 498 -3.01 -8.76 22.07
CA TRP A 498 -4.24 -7.98 21.92
C TRP A 498 -5.42 -8.90 21.60
N GLN A 499 -6.55 -8.67 22.26
CA GLN A 499 -7.80 -9.40 22.00
C GLN A 499 -8.81 -8.48 21.32
N TYR A 500 -9.18 -8.82 20.08
CA TYR A 500 -10.22 -8.13 19.33
C TYR A 500 -11.56 -8.87 19.47
N HIS A 501 -12.66 -8.16 19.74
CA HIS A 501 -13.93 -8.79 20.12
C HIS A 501 -14.60 -9.59 18.98
N TYR A 502 -14.36 -9.24 17.71
CA TYR A 502 -14.90 -9.98 16.54
C TYR A 502 -14.01 -11.15 16.10
N LEU A 503 -12.88 -11.36 16.78
CA LEU A 503 -11.96 -12.44 16.49
C LEU A 503 -12.08 -13.52 17.57
N SER A 504 -12.15 -14.77 17.12
CA SER A 504 -12.21 -15.91 18.00
C SER A 504 -10.79 -16.41 18.28
N TYR A 505 -10.43 -16.49 19.55
CA TYR A 505 -9.16 -17.01 20.01
C TYR A 505 -9.38 -18.37 20.67
N GLN A 506 -8.72 -19.40 20.16
CA GLN A 506 -8.56 -20.66 20.87
C GLN A 506 -7.31 -20.57 21.73
N VAL A 507 -7.47 -20.84 23.01
CA VAL A 507 -6.38 -20.80 23.97
C VAL A 507 -6.29 -22.15 24.66
N PHE A 508 -5.11 -22.73 24.66
CA PHE A 508 -4.82 -23.97 25.37
C PHE A 508 -3.74 -23.70 26.42
N ASP A 509 -3.85 -24.34 27.56
CA ASP A 509 -2.89 -24.33 28.66
C ASP A 509 -2.51 -25.76 28.96
N ASN A 510 -1.24 -26.12 28.69
CA ASN A 510 -0.74 -27.49 28.77
C ASN A 510 -1.63 -28.48 27.98
N GLY A 511 -2.09 -28.06 26.80
CA GLY A 511 -2.95 -28.83 25.90
C GLY A 511 -4.45 -28.80 26.25
N GLN A 512 -4.85 -28.24 27.39
CA GLN A 512 -6.25 -28.16 27.80
C GLN A 512 -6.88 -26.82 27.39
N PRO A 513 -8.09 -26.81 26.79
CA PRO A 513 -8.73 -25.56 26.38
C PRO A 513 -9.04 -24.66 27.58
N ARG A 514 -8.80 -23.36 27.42
CA ARG A 514 -9.06 -22.33 28.41
C ARG A 514 -9.98 -21.25 27.84
N ILE A 515 -10.88 -20.77 28.68
CA ILE A 515 -11.71 -19.61 28.37
C ILE A 515 -10.88 -18.35 28.59
N SER A 516 -10.73 -17.54 27.54
CA SER A 516 -10.10 -16.22 27.62
C SER A 516 -11.12 -15.11 27.80
N ARG A 517 -10.69 -13.98 28.35
CA ARG A 517 -11.49 -12.75 28.52
C ARG A 517 -10.68 -11.54 28.08
N VAL A 518 -11.35 -10.48 27.66
CA VAL A 518 -10.69 -9.20 27.38
C VAL A 518 -10.43 -8.48 28.70
N SER A 519 -9.17 -8.17 28.99
CA SER A 519 -8.80 -7.33 30.13
C SER A 519 -9.26 -5.89 29.96
N LYS A 520 -9.21 -5.10 31.04
CA LYS A 520 -9.45 -3.64 30.96
C LYS A 520 -8.49 -2.93 30.00
N GLN A 521 -7.33 -3.54 29.73
CA GLN A 521 -6.32 -3.02 28.81
C GLN A 521 -6.56 -3.49 27.35
N GLY A 522 -7.60 -4.26 27.04
CA GLY A 522 -7.81 -4.81 25.69
C GLY A 522 -6.91 -6.00 25.34
N ARG A 523 -6.25 -6.59 26.34
CA ARG A 523 -5.39 -7.77 26.20
C ARG A 523 -6.15 -9.06 26.46
N LEU A 524 -5.64 -10.16 25.91
CA LEU A 524 -6.10 -11.50 26.21
C LEU A 524 -5.77 -11.85 27.68
N GLN A 525 -6.79 -12.08 28.51
CA GLN A 525 -6.64 -12.43 29.92
C GLN A 525 -7.01 -13.89 30.18
N LEU A 526 -6.23 -14.58 31.00
CA LEU A 526 -6.45 -15.96 31.42
C LEU A 526 -6.39 -16.10 32.94
N LYS A 527 -7.23 -16.98 33.50
CA LYS A 527 -7.06 -17.46 34.87
C LYS A 527 -6.11 -18.65 34.87
N LEU A 528 -4.93 -18.49 35.46
CA LEU A 528 -3.87 -19.50 35.50
C LEU A 528 -3.50 -19.82 36.95
N GLN A 529 -2.97 -21.02 37.18
CA GLN A 529 -2.48 -21.44 38.49
C GLN A 529 -1.01 -21.02 38.66
N ALA A 530 -0.44 -21.18 39.85
CA ALA A 530 1.01 -21.11 40.02
C ALA A 530 1.69 -22.32 39.34
N GLY A 531 2.88 -22.12 38.77
CA GLY A 531 3.66 -23.16 38.12
C GLY A 531 4.08 -22.84 36.70
N ASP A 532 4.58 -23.85 35.99
CA ASP A 532 4.96 -23.75 34.58
C ASP A 532 3.75 -24.01 33.67
N HIS A 533 3.57 -23.14 32.68
CA HIS A 533 2.50 -23.20 31.70
C HIS A 533 3.07 -23.13 30.29
N HIS A 534 2.54 -23.99 29.41
CA HIS A 534 2.68 -23.90 27.97
C HIS A 534 1.35 -23.42 27.39
N LEU A 535 1.29 -22.14 27.02
CA LEU A 535 0.10 -21.50 26.49
C LEU A 535 0.17 -21.51 24.97
N GLN A 536 -0.83 -22.11 24.31
CA GLN A 536 -0.97 -22.09 22.86
C GLN A 536 -2.16 -21.22 22.49
N ILE A 537 -1.90 -20.13 21.77
CA ILE A 537 -2.92 -19.14 21.43
C ILE A 537 -3.06 -19.14 19.91
N ARG A 538 -4.27 -19.37 19.42
CA ARG A 538 -4.58 -19.48 18.00
C ARG A 538 -5.75 -18.58 17.66
N LEU A 539 -5.55 -17.72 16.67
CA LEU A 539 -6.57 -16.91 16.04
C LEU A 539 -7.30 -17.74 15.00
N LEU A 540 -8.59 -17.94 15.19
CA LEU A 540 -9.42 -18.56 14.18
C LEU A 540 -9.77 -17.54 13.10
N LEU A 541 -9.63 -17.97 11.83
CA LEU A 541 -10.10 -17.16 10.71
C LEU A 541 -11.63 -17.05 10.80
N PRO A 542 -12.20 -15.84 10.88
CA PRO A 542 -13.64 -15.70 10.96
C PRO A 542 -14.34 -16.21 9.70
N THR A 543 -15.50 -16.85 9.85
CA THR A 543 -16.28 -17.40 8.73
C THR A 543 -16.69 -16.33 7.72
N TRP A 544 -17.01 -15.11 8.19
CA TRP A 544 -17.31 -13.97 7.33
C TRP A 544 -16.13 -13.58 6.42
N LEU A 545 -14.90 -13.70 6.92
CA LEU A 545 -13.71 -13.36 6.14
C LEU A 545 -13.42 -14.44 5.11
N LEU A 546 -13.59 -15.71 5.48
CA LEU A 546 -13.50 -16.82 4.56
C LEU A 546 -14.52 -16.66 3.41
N ALA A 547 -15.77 -16.32 3.74
CA ALA A 547 -16.81 -16.03 2.75
C ALA A 547 -16.44 -14.85 1.83
N ALA A 548 -15.82 -13.80 2.38
CA ALA A 548 -15.33 -12.66 1.59
C ALA A 548 -14.21 -13.09 0.63
N TYR A 549 -13.24 -13.90 1.09
CA TYR A 549 -12.19 -14.46 0.24
C TYR A 549 -12.74 -15.35 -0.87
N LEU A 550 -13.68 -16.24 -0.55
CA LEU A 550 -14.34 -17.10 -1.54
C LEU A 550 -15.12 -16.28 -2.58
N THR A 551 -15.82 -15.23 -2.16
CA THR A 551 -16.52 -14.31 -3.06
C THR A 551 -15.55 -13.60 -4.01
N SER A 552 -14.43 -13.10 -3.49
CA SER A 552 -13.39 -12.45 -4.30
C SER A 552 -12.76 -13.43 -5.30
N ALA A 553 -12.39 -14.63 -4.86
CA ALA A 553 -11.84 -15.68 -5.71
C ALA A 553 -12.83 -16.11 -6.81
N THR A 554 -14.10 -16.30 -6.45
CA THR A 554 -15.18 -16.64 -7.39
C THR A 554 -15.39 -15.51 -8.40
N SER A 555 -15.38 -14.26 -7.95
CA SER A 555 -15.49 -13.08 -8.82
C SER A 555 -14.36 -13.06 -9.83
N LEU A 556 -13.11 -13.28 -9.40
CA LEU A 556 -11.94 -13.36 -10.29
C LEU A 556 -12.04 -14.53 -11.27
N ALA A 557 -12.49 -15.70 -10.83
CA ALA A 557 -12.65 -16.88 -11.68
C ALA A 557 -13.73 -16.67 -12.75
N LEU A 558 -14.91 -16.18 -12.36
CA LEU A 558 -16.01 -15.84 -13.28
C LEU A 558 -15.58 -14.78 -14.29
N LEU A 559 -14.80 -13.79 -13.85
CA LEU A 559 -14.23 -12.78 -14.73
C LEU A 559 -13.25 -13.38 -15.75
N GLY A 560 -12.37 -14.27 -15.29
CA GLY A 560 -11.43 -14.97 -16.16
C GLY A 560 -12.16 -15.79 -17.22
N LEU A 561 -13.18 -16.55 -16.82
CA LEU A 561 -14.04 -17.30 -17.74
C LEU A 561 -14.77 -16.38 -18.72
N TYR A 562 -15.35 -15.28 -18.24
CA TYR A 562 -16.02 -14.28 -19.08
C TYR A 562 -15.07 -13.72 -20.15
N LEU A 563 -13.84 -13.35 -19.77
CA LEU A 563 -12.83 -12.81 -20.69
C LEU A 563 -12.34 -13.86 -21.70
N LEU A 564 -12.24 -15.13 -21.29
CA LEU A 564 -11.88 -16.25 -22.19
C LEU A 564 -13.01 -16.57 -23.18
N CYS A 565 -14.26 -16.49 -22.74
CA CYS A 565 -15.44 -16.79 -23.55
C CYS A 565 -15.81 -15.67 -24.52
N GLN A 566 -15.27 -14.46 -24.37
CA GLN A 566 -15.47 -13.40 -25.35
C GLN A 566 -14.81 -13.80 -26.68
N LYS A 567 -15.65 -14.21 -27.65
CA LYS A 567 -15.22 -14.39 -29.03
C LYS A 567 -14.54 -13.11 -29.48
N ARG A 568 -13.25 -13.20 -29.82
CA ARG A 568 -12.56 -12.09 -30.49
C ARG A 568 -13.42 -11.74 -31.70
N PRO A 569 -13.92 -10.49 -31.83
CA PRO A 569 -14.64 -10.12 -33.03
C PRO A 569 -13.72 -10.44 -34.21
N PRO A 570 -14.23 -11.10 -35.27
CA PRO A 570 -13.41 -11.44 -36.42
C PRO A 570 -12.69 -10.17 -36.85
N TYR A 571 -11.36 -10.24 -36.92
CA TYR A 571 -10.54 -9.14 -37.39
C TYR A 571 -11.00 -8.85 -38.82
N LYS A 572 -11.89 -7.86 -38.98
CA LYS A 572 -12.24 -7.33 -40.30
C LYS A 572 -10.95 -6.67 -40.78
N SER A 573 -10.14 -7.45 -41.48
CA SER A 573 -9.13 -6.94 -42.39
C SER A 573 -9.83 -5.83 -43.17
N LYS A 574 -9.51 -4.57 -42.88
CA LYS A 574 -9.78 -3.50 -43.83
C LYS A 574 -8.87 -3.81 -45.00
N ASN A 575 -9.33 -4.70 -45.88
CA ASN A 575 -8.77 -4.83 -47.21
C ASN A 575 -8.81 -3.43 -47.79
N LYS A 576 -7.61 -2.98 -48.17
CA LYS A 576 -7.37 -1.75 -48.90
C LYS A 576 -8.28 -1.73 -50.13
N ALA A 577 -8.71 -0.52 -50.44
CA ALA A 577 -9.40 -0.07 -51.64
C ALA A 577 -9.16 -0.93 -52.90
N GLY A 578 -10.26 -1.27 -53.58
CA GLY A 578 -10.42 -0.91 -54.97
C GLY A 578 -11.16 0.42 -55.01
#